data_AF-A0A920UJ34-F1
#
_entry.id   AF-A0A920UJ34-F1
#
_cell.length_a   1.000
_cell.length_b   1.000
_cell.length_c   1.000
_cell.angle_alpha   90.00
_cell.angle_beta   90.00
_cell.angle_gamma   90.00
#
_symmetry.space_group_name_H-M   'P 1'
#
loop_
_entity.id
_entity.type
_entity.pdbx_description
1 polymer ?
#
loop_
_entity_poly.entity_id
_entity_poly.type
_entity_poly.pdbx_seq_one_letter_code
_entity_poly.pdbx_strand_id
1 'polypeptide(L)' 'MGLIDVAKSKLEEVDRITERIQECLSHIDPHRLIAAPDCGLGLLNRQLAIDKMKNLCKAAHSF' A
#
# COMPACT_ATOMS: atom_id res chain seq x y z
N MET A 1 -9.36 -3.99 -2.31
CA MET A 1 -8.04 -4.42 -2.82
C MET A 1 -7.00 -3.93 -1.82
N GLY A 2 -6.00 -4.74 -1.47
CA GLY A 2 -4.87 -4.23 -0.71
C GLY A 2 -3.78 -3.68 -1.63
N LEU A 3 -2.95 -2.81 -1.08
CA LEU A 3 -1.96 -2.02 -1.82
C LEU A 3 -0.53 -2.50 -1.58
N ILE A 4 -0.32 -3.34 -0.56
CA ILE A 4 0.98 -3.89 -0.16
C ILE A 4 0.90 -5.40 -0.16
N ASP A 5 1.84 -6.03 -0.87
CA ASP A 5 1.97 -7.47 -0.93
C ASP A 5 2.71 -7.97 0.31
N VAL A 6 1.99 -8.68 1.17
CA VAL A 6 2.51 -9.22 2.43
C VAL A 6 3.17 -10.58 2.26
N ALA A 7 3.03 -11.22 1.10
CA ALA A 7 3.68 -12.50 0.79
C ALA A 7 5.10 -12.32 0.26
N LYS A 8 5.51 -11.07 -0.06
CA LYS A 8 6.84 -10.74 -0.58
C LYS A 8 7.65 -9.90 0.41
N SER A 9 8.89 -10.32 0.64
CA SER A 9 9.88 -9.55 1.41
C SER A 9 10.48 -8.36 0.65
N LYS A 10 9.94 -8.03 -0.53
CA LYS A 10 10.36 -6.88 -1.34
C LYS A 10 9.62 -5.63 -0.88
N LEU A 11 10.33 -4.52 -0.69
CA LEU A 11 9.73 -3.21 -0.45
C LEU A 11 9.15 -2.66 -1.76
N GLU A 12 7.88 -2.23 -1.73
CA GLU A 12 7.22 -1.56 -2.84
C GLU A 12 7.69 -0.10 -2.93
N GLU A 13 7.97 0.35 -4.15
CA GLU A 13 8.23 1.77 -4.44
C GLU A 13 6.95 2.60 -4.26
N VAL A 14 7.10 3.84 -3.79
CA VAL A 14 5.96 4.76 -3.58
C VAL A 14 5.17 4.94 -4.86
N ASP A 15 5.83 5.16 -6.00
CA ASP A 15 5.18 5.38 -7.30
C ASP A 15 4.30 4.18 -7.70
N ARG A 16 4.75 2.95 -7.42
CA ARG A 16 3.98 1.73 -7.71
C ARG A 16 2.74 1.62 -6.84
N ILE A 17 2.81 2.07 -5.59
CA ILE A 17 1.64 2.11 -4.71
C ILE A 17 0.66 3.18 -5.20
N THR A 18 1.16 4.35 -5.60
CA THR A 18 0.36 5.44 -6.16
C THR A 18 -0.39 5.01 -7.43
N GLU A 19 0.29 4.32 -8.35
CA GLU A 19 -0.34 3.75 -9.55
C GLU A 19 -1.51 2.82 -9.19
N ARG A 20 -1.32 1.90 -8.23
CA ARG A 20 -2.40 0.99 -7.77
C ARG A 20 -3.56 1.74 -7.13
N ILE A 21 -3.29 2.84 -6.43
CA ILE A 21 -4.33 3.71 -5.87
C ILE A 21 -5.14 4.35 -6.99
N GLN A 22 -4.48 4.93 -8.00
CA GLN A 22 -5.16 5.55 -9.14
C GLN A 22 -5.99 4.53 -9.92
N GLU A 23 -5.49 3.31 -10.11
CA GLU A 23 -6.28 2.20 -10.67
C GLU A 23 -7.54 1.93 -9.85
N CYS A 24 -7.45 1.87 -8.51
CA CYS A 24 -8.62 1.70 -7.67
C CYS A 24 -9.62 2.87 -7.81
N LEU A 25 -9.14 4.10 -7.84
CA LEU A 25 -9.98 5.30 -7.96
C LEU A 25 -10.68 5.41 -9.32
N SER A 26 -10.19 4.71 -10.35
CA SER A 26 -10.90 4.57 -11.62
C SER A 26 -12.19 3.74 -11.51
N HIS A 27 -12.38 3.01 -10.41
CA HIS A 27 -13.50 2.09 -10.18
C HIS A 27 -14.38 2.45 -8.97
N ILE A 28 -13.88 3.25 -8.02
CA ILE A 28 -14.61 3.65 -6.82
C ILE A 28 -14.40 5.12 -6.48
N ASP A 29 -15.37 5.71 -5.78
CA ASP A 29 -15.24 7.09 -5.28
C ASP A 29 -14.09 7.20 -4.26
N PRO A 30 -13.33 8.32 -4.25
CA PRO A 30 -12.19 8.50 -3.36
C PRO A 30 -12.51 8.31 -1.87
N HIS A 31 -13.69 8.75 -1.42
CA HIS A 31 -14.10 8.63 -0.02
C HIS A 31 -14.37 7.17 0.42
N ARG A 32 -14.42 6.22 -0.53
CA ARG A 32 -14.61 4.78 -0.27
C ARG A 32 -13.29 4.02 -0.22
N LEU A 33 -12.18 4.64 -0.64
CA LEU A 33 -10.88 4.01 -0.64
C LEU A 33 -10.27 4.07 0.76
N ILE A 34 -9.84 2.91 1.26
CA ILE A 34 -8.99 2.81 2.45
C ILE A 34 -7.65 2.25 2.00
N ALA A 35 -6.58 3.02 2.17
CA ALA A 35 -5.23 2.57 1.85
C ALA A 35 -4.73 1.58 2.91
N ALA A 36 -4.68 0.30 2.55
CA ALA A 36 -4.33 -0.79 3.47
C ALA A 36 -3.51 -1.89 2.77
N PRO A 37 -2.73 -2.70 3.52
CA PRO A 37 -2.08 -3.89 2.99
C PRO A 37 -3.08 -5.00 2.63
N ASP A 38 -2.63 -6.00 1.85
CA ASP A 38 -3.47 -7.15 1.44
C ASP A 38 -3.95 -7.99 2.64
N CYS A 39 -3.15 -8.08 3.69
CA CYS A 39 -3.48 -8.75 4.95
C CYS A 39 -2.58 -8.20 6.08
N GLY A 40 -2.54 -8.88 7.23
CA GLY A 40 -1.64 -8.53 8.33
C GLY A 40 -0.16 -8.65 7.96
N LEU A 41 0.68 -7.83 8.59
CA LEU A 41 2.14 -7.80 8.37
C LEU A 41 2.91 -8.77 9.27
N GLY A 42 2.22 -9.66 9.99
CA GLY A 42 2.82 -10.52 11.03
C GLY A 42 3.86 -11.52 10.52
N LEU A 43 3.87 -11.79 9.21
CA LEU A 43 4.84 -12.67 8.56
C LEU A 43 6.13 -11.95 8.14
N LEU A 44 6.15 -10.61 8.20
CA LEU A 44 7.30 -9.81 7.83
C LEU A 44 8.13 -9.46 9.06
N ASN A 45 9.44 -9.28 8.86
CA ASN A 45 10.26 -8.69 9.90
C ASN A 45 9.79 -7.25 10.19
N ARG A 46 10.00 -6.80 11.44
CA ARG A 46 9.50 -5.51 11.93
C ARG A 46 9.97 -4.32 11.08
N GLN A 47 11.23 -4.31 10.67
CA GLN A 47 11.79 -3.20 9.91
C GLN A 47 11.13 -3.08 8.55
N LEU A 48 11.03 -4.19 7.82
CA LEU A 48 10.36 -4.23 6.52
C LEU A 48 8.88 -3.85 6.62
N ALA A 49 8.17 -4.33 7.64
CA ALA A 49 6.78 -3.94 7.88
C ALA A 49 6.63 -2.43 8.07
N ILE A 50 7.52 -1.81 8.86
CA ILE A 50 7.53 -0.35 9.06
C ILE A 50 7.81 0.37 7.75
N ASP A 51 8.79 -0.07 6.97
CA ASP A 51 9.18 0.62 5.75
C ASP A 51 8.11 0.50 4.64
N LYS A 52 7.45 -0.67 4.52
CA LYS A 52 6.28 -0.83 3.65
C LYS A 52 5.15 0.12 4.04
N MET A 53 4.86 0.25 5.34
CA MET A 53 3.81 1.16 5.81
C MET A 53 4.19 2.63 5.61
N LYS A 54 5.46 3.01 5.76
CA LYS A 54 5.92 4.37 5.41
C LYS A 54 5.68 4.68 3.95
N ASN A 55 5.99 3.76 3.04
CA ASN A 55 5.78 3.96 1.61
C ASN A 55 4.29 4.02 1.26
N LEU A 56 3.46 3.16 1.88
CA LEU A 56 2.00 3.24 1.76
C LEU A 56 1.47 4.61 2.19
N CYS A 57 1.86 5.09 3.36
CA CYS A 57 1.44 6.40 3.87
C CYS A 57 1.92 7.54 2.95
N LYS A 58 3.14 7.49 2.42
CA LYS A 58 3.64 8.50 1.47
C LYS A 58 2.79 8.52 0.20
N ALA A 59 2.54 7.35 -0.39
CA ALA A 59 1.70 7.24 -1.58
C ALA A 59 0.29 7.76 -1.30
N ALA A 60 -0.28 7.42 -0.14
CA ALA A 60 -1.60 7.85 0.28
C ALA A 60 -1.79 9.37 0.39
N HIS A 61 -0.72 10.13 0.66
CA HIS A 61 -0.73 11.60 0.76
C HIS A 61 -0.27 12.30 -0.53
N SER A 62 0.08 11.56 -1.58
CA SER A 62 0.67 12.11 -2.81
C SER A 62 -0.32 12.25 -3.97
N PHE A 63 -1.61 12.00 -3.74
CA PHE A 63 -2.69 12.22 -4.70
C PHE A 63 -3.85 13.00 -4.05
#